data_AF-A0A960KGB9-F1
#
_entry.id   AF-A0A960KGB9-F1
#
_cell.length_a   1.000
_cell.length_b   1.000
_cell.length_c   1.000
_cell.angle_alpha   90.00
_cell.angle_beta   90.00
_cell.angle_gamma   90.00
#
_symmetry.space_group_name_H-M   'P 1'
#
loop_
_entity.id
_entity.type
_entity.pdbx_description
1 polymer ?
#
loop_
_entity_poly.entity_id
_entity_poly.type
_entity_poly.pdbx_seq_one_letter_code
_entity_poly.pdbx_strand_id
1 'polypeptide(L)'
;MKIELKPIGRRSGGTVSWDPETGEIWGPQSEEVRELIERAVRRGGVVTHPYPTFYEVDDPWHNVRDFALVVSQFWKVPAILREEVAV
;
A
#
# COMPACT_ATOMS: atom_id res chain seq x y z
N MET A 1 7.51 -7.86 -7.30
CA MET A 1 8.46 -7.50 -6.22
C MET A 1 8.01 -8.04 -4.85
N LYS A 2 8.95 -8.31 -3.92
CA LYS A 2 8.66 -8.74 -2.54
C LYS A 2 8.85 -7.57 -1.57
N ILE A 3 7.87 -7.33 -0.70
CA ILE A 3 7.77 -6.17 0.18
C ILE A 3 7.66 -6.63 1.63
N GLU A 4 8.50 -6.06 2.51
CA GLU A 4 8.42 -6.27 3.95
C GLU A 4 7.54 -5.19 4.59
N LEU A 5 6.49 -5.62 5.29
CA LEU A 5 5.52 -4.75 5.93
C LEU A 5 5.85 -4.62 7.42
N LYS A 6 6.29 -3.43 7.85
CA LYS A 6 6.59 -3.10 9.25
C LYS A 6 5.44 -2.32 9.86
N PRO A 7 4.75 -2.84 10.90
CA PRO A 7 3.49 -2.26 11.35
C PRO A 7 3.69 -0.91 12.03
N ILE A 8 2.65 -0.07 11.94
CA ILE A 8 2.46 1.14 12.73
C ILE A 8 1.42 0.80 13.80
N GLY A 9 1.83 0.82 15.08
CA GLY A 9 0.95 0.46 16.19
C GLY A 9 0.85 -1.06 16.42
N ARG A 10 -0.36 -1.56 16.71
CA ARG A 10 -0.59 -2.96 17.15
C ARG A 10 -0.84 -3.96 16.02
N ARG A 11 -0.83 -3.54 14.75
CA ARG A 11 -1.07 -4.44 13.62
C ARG A 11 0.08 -5.44 13.46
N SER A 12 -0.18 -6.59 12.86
CA SER A 12 0.88 -7.53 12.48
C SER A 12 1.71 -6.99 11.32
N GLY A 13 3.02 -7.22 11.38
CA GLY A 13 3.88 -7.10 10.22
C GLY A 13 3.85 -8.35 9.37
N GLY A 14 4.58 -8.35 8.26
CA GLY A 14 4.72 -9.54 7.44
C GLY A 14 5.35 -9.26 6.09
N THR A 15 5.00 -10.08 5.12
CA THR A 15 5.45 -9.91 3.74
C THR A 15 4.29 -9.99 2.77
N VAL A 16 4.35 -9.17 1.73
CA VAL A 16 3.47 -9.22 0.58
C VAL A 16 4.33 -9.18 -0.67
N SER A 17 3.93 -9.93 -1.69
CA SER A 17 4.49 -9.82 -3.02
C SER A 17 3.47 -9.14 -3.92
N TRP A 18 3.94 -8.23 -4.76
CA TRP A 18 3.10 -7.45 -5.66
C TRP A 18 3.82 -7.27 -7.00
N ASP A 19 3.13 -7.50 -8.10
CA ASP A 19 3.59 -7.20 -9.44
C ASP A 19 2.81 -5.98 -9.99
N PRO A 20 3.44 -4.80 -10.12
CA PRO A 20 2.78 -3.60 -10.63
C PRO A 20 2.43 -3.69 -12.11
N GLU A 21 3.05 -4.57 -12.90
CA GLU A 21 2.73 -4.68 -14.34
C GLU A 21 1.41 -5.42 -14.56
N THR A 22 1.14 -6.45 -13.74
CA THR A 22 -0.07 -7.28 -13.84
C THR A 22 -1.14 -6.95 -12.82
N GLY A 23 -0.80 -6.19 -11.78
CA GLY A 23 -1.67 -5.94 -10.62
C GLY A 23 -1.78 -7.12 -9.66
N GLU A 24 -1.02 -8.20 -9.87
CA GLU A 24 -1.14 -9.40 -9.05
C GLU A 24 -0.50 -9.20 -7.66
N ILE A 25 -1.19 -9.65 -6.61
CA ILE A 25 -0.69 -9.62 -5.22
C ILE A 25 -0.78 -11.02 -4.62
N TRP A 26 0.28 -11.49 -3.96
CA TRP A 26 0.30 -12.81 -3.33
C TRP A 26 1.14 -12.84 -2.04
N GLY A 27 1.04 -13.94 -1.29
CA GLY A 27 1.78 -14.17 -0.05
C GLY A 27 0.98 -13.86 1.23
N PRO A 28 1.62 -13.94 2.41
CA PRO A 28 0.93 -14.00 3.71
C PRO A 28 0.07 -12.79 4.07
N GLN A 29 0.37 -11.60 3.55
CA GLN A 29 -0.39 -10.37 3.80
C GLN A 29 -1.22 -9.92 2.59
N SER A 30 -1.30 -10.76 1.54
CA SER A 30 -1.93 -10.36 0.28
C SER A 30 -3.43 -10.05 0.41
N GLU A 31 -4.18 -10.86 1.16
CA GLU A 31 -5.62 -10.66 1.35
C GLU A 31 -5.92 -9.32 2.02
N GLU A 32 -5.25 -9.01 3.13
CA GLU A 32 -5.43 -7.75 3.84
C GLU A 32 -5.02 -6.53 2.98
N VAL A 33 -3.95 -6.65 2.19
CA VAL A 33 -3.55 -5.57 1.27
C VAL A 33 -4.58 -5.40 0.15
N ARG A 34 -5.12 -6.48 -0.43
CA ARG A 34 -6.17 -6.41 -1.46
C ARG A 34 -7.42 -5.72 -0.94
N GLU A 35 -7.89 -6.06 0.26
CA GLU A 35 -9.06 -5.41 0.88
C GLU A 35 -8.87 -3.90 1.04
N LEU A 36 -7.67 -3.47 1.43
CA LEU A 36 -7.33 -2.06 1.58
C LEU A 36 -7.29 -1.33 0.24
N ILE A 37 -6.73 -1.97 -0.78
CA ILE A 37 -6.72 -1.45 -2.15
C ILE A 37 -8.15 -1.27 -2.66
N GLU A 38 -8.97 -2.30 -2.58
CA GLU A 38 -10.38 -2.24 -3.01
C GLU A 38 -11.14 -1.13 -2.28
N ARG A 39 -10.88 -0.97 -0.97
CA ARG A 39 -11.48 0.10 -0.18
C ARG A 39 -11.01 1.49 -0.64
N ALA A 40 -9.74 1.65 -0.98
CA ALA A 40 -9.20 2.90 -1.52
C ALA A 40 -9.82 3.23 -2.87
N VAL A 41 -9.89 2.26 -3.80
CA VAL A 41 -10.53 2.41 -5.12
C VAL A 41 -12.00 2.80 -4.97
N ARG A 42 -12.77 2.11 -4.12
CA ARG A 42 -14.18 2.46 -3.87
C ARG A 42 -14.39 3.87 -3.31
N ARG A 43 -13.39 4.43 -2.63
CA ARG A 43 -13.44 5.76 -2.00
C ARG A 43 -12.79 6.85 -2.85
N GLY A 44 -12.03 6.50 -3.89
CA GLY A 44 -11.19 7.42 -4.65
C GLY A 44 -9.96 7.93 -3.87
N GLY A 45 -9.57 7.27 -2.77
CA GLY A 45 -8.49 7.76 -1.93
C GLY A 45 -8.40 7.12 -0.55
N VAL A 46 -7.39 7.56 0.20
CA VAL A 46 -7.11 7.12 1.58
C VAL A 46 -6.91 8.31 2.50
N VAL A 47 -7.23 8.12 3.78
CA VAL A 47 -6.85 9.08 4.84
C VAL A 47 -5.70 8.46 5.62
N THR A 48 -4.53 9.10 5.59
CA THR A 48 -3.32 8.57 6.21
C THR A 48 -2.44 9.70 6.77
N HIS A 49 -1.24 9.36 7.27
CA HIS A 49 -0.34 10.31 7.88
C HIS A 49 0.18 11.39 6.91
N PRO A 50 0.40 12.64 7.38
CA PRO A 50 0.07 13.14 8.71
C PRO A 50 -1.45 13.18 8.91
N TYR A 51 -1.93 12.64 10.04
CA TYR A 51 -3.36 12.40 10.21
C TYR A 51 -4.08 13.64 10.73
N PRO A 52 -5.28 13.98 10.22
CA PRO A 52 -5.94 13.41 9.04
C PRO A 52 -5.58 14.16 7.76
N THR A 53 -4.99 13.48 6.77
CA THR A 53 -4.81 14.02 5.41
C THR A 53 -5.38 13.03 4.39
N PHE A 54 -6.23 13.51 3.50
CA PHE A 54 -6.76 12.73 2.38
C PHE A 54 -5.80 12.79 1.20
N TYR A 55 -5.52 11.64 0.61
CA TYR A 55 -4.75 11.51 -0.61
C TYR A 55 -5.59 10.76 -1.63
N GLU A 56 -5.68 11.34 -2.83
CA GLU A 56 -6.31 10.71 -3.98
C GLU A 56 -5.50 9.47 -4.39
N VAL A 57 -6.22 8.42 -4.77
CA VAL A 57 -5.70 7.13 -5.22
C VAL A 57 -6.45 6.76 -6.49
N ASP A 58 -5.73 6.68 -7.60
CA ASP A 58 -6.29 6.46 -8.94
C ASP A 58 -6.15 4.99 -9.34
N ASP A 59 -4.91 4.45 -9.28
CA ASP A 59 -4.62 3.08 -9.69
C ASP A 59 -3.62 2.37 -8.75
N PRO A 60 -4.05 2.00 -7.54
CA PRO A 60 -3.21 1.32 -6.56
C PRO A 60 -2.83 -0.11 -6.95
N TRP A 61 -3.35 -0.67 -8.05
CA TRP A 61 -2.97 -1.99 -8.53
C TRP A 61 -1.69 -1.95 -9.37
N HIS A 62 -1.44 -0.85 -10.07
CA HIS A 62 -0.29 -0.73 -10.99
C HIS A 62 0.63 0.44 -10.64
N ASN A 63 0.16 1.44 -9.90
CA ASN A 63 0.93 2.61 -9.51
C ASN A 63 1.58 2.45 -8.14
N VAL A 64 2.92 2.58 -8.10
CA VAL A 64 3.73 2.40 -6.88
C VAL A 64 3.41 3.45 -5.80
N ARG A 65 3.18 4.70 -6.19
CA ARG A 65 2.85 5.79 -5.25
C ARG A 65 1.49 5.55 -4.60
N ASP A 66 0.49 5.16 -5.38
CA ASP A 66 -0.85 4.86 -4.86
C ASP A 66 -0.87 3.61 -3.98
N PHE A 67 -0.15 2.55 -4.39
CA PHE A 67 0.04 1.37 -3.55
C PHE A 67 0.73 1.73 -2.23
N ALA A 68 1.77 2.58 -2.26
CA ALA A 68 2.48 3.06 -1.08
C ALA A 68 1.56 3.86 -0.14
N LEU A 69 0.67 4.70 -0.68
CA LEU A 69 -0.35 5.41 0.09
C LEU A 69 -1.28 4.44 0.81
N VAL A 70 -1.76 3.41 0.12
CA VAL A 70 -2.62 2.38 0.72
C VAL A 70 -1.92 1.66 1.88
N VAL A 71 -0.68 1.23 1.67
CA VAL A 71 0.14 0.55 2.69
C VAL A 71 0.43 1.47 3.89
N SER A 72 0.64 2.77 3.65
CA SER A 72 1.02 3.74 4.68
C SER A 72 -0.02 3.91 5.79
N GLN A 73 -1.28 3.52 5.54
CA GLN A 73 -2.36 3.58 6.54
C GLN A 73 -2.03 2.76 7.79
N PHE A 74 -1.22 1.71 7.66
CA PHE A 74 -1.00 0.74 8.74
C PHE A 74 0.42 0.19 8.85
N TRP A 75 1.24 0.36 7.82
CA TRP A 75 2.64 -0.04 7.84
C TRP A 75 3.52 1.13 7.44
N LYS A 76 4.75 1.16 7.95
CA LYS A 76 5.76 2.11 7.50
C LYS A 76 5.97 1.87 6.01
N VAL A 77 5.94 2.93 5.20
CA VAL A 77 6.22 2.84 3.76
C VAL A 77 7.57 2.14 3.56
N PRO A 78 7.61 0.92 2.98
CA PRO A 78 8.83 0.16 2.76
C PRO A 78 9.79 0.90 1.81
N ALA A 79 11.10 0.73 1.97
CA ALA A 79 12.11 1.46 1.19
C ALA A 79 11.96 1.25 -0.33
N ILE A 80 11.65 0.01 -0.74
CA ILE A 80 11.40 -0.35 -2.14
C ILE A 80 10.25 0.45 -2.79
N LEU A 81 9.32 0.97 -1.99
CA LEU A 81 8.22 1.82 -2.46
C LEU A 81 8.54 3.32 -2.36
N ARG A 82 9.67 3.71 -1.76
CA ARG A 82 10.09 5.13 -1.65
C ARG A 82 10.98 5.54 -2.80
N GLU A 83 11.85 4.63 -3.24
CA GLU A 83 12.83 4.89 -4.31
C GLU A 83 12.11 5.21 -5.65
N GLU A 84 10.92 4.65 -5.86
CA GLU A 84 10.08 4.84 -7.04
C GLU A 84 9.16 6.09 -6.97
N VAL A 85 9.11 6.79 -5.84
CA VAL A 85 8.25 7.98 -5.63
C VAL A 85 9.07 9.28 -5.73
N ALA A 86 10.38 9.18 -5.90
CA ALA A 86 11.30 10.32 -5.93
C ALA A 86 11.58 10.89 -7.34
N VAL A 87 10.62 10.79 -8.26
CA VAL A 87 10.70 11.40 -9.60
C VAL A 87 9.86 12.67 -9.65
#